data_AF-D6PBQ6-F1
#
_entry.id   AF-D6PBQ6-F1
#
_cell.length_a   1.000
_cell.length_b   1.000
_cell.length_c   1.000
_cell.angle_alpha   90.00
_cell.angle_beta   90.00
_cell.angle_gamma   90.00
#
_symmetry.space_group_name_H-M   'P 1'
#
loop_
_entity.id
_entity.type
_entity.pdbx_description
1 polymer ?
#
loop_
_entity_poly.entity_id
_entity_poly.type
_entity_poly.pdbx_seq_one_letter_code
_entity_poly.pdbx_strand_id
1 'polypeptide(L)'
;MSNDDDFQDMLNNLDIVVESMEEGHTIITPRVDHESRGKTLLELQKELLDPDARQHALYRLYLNPTFRKLIAGFAIVSFIHILLLIFATTLSTPGRNVFTLFLLIIYLWVSETFPLPVTALMAGVALVLLGEDRDLAFASYAADSVS
;
A
#
# COMPACT_ATOMS: atom_id res chain seq x y z
N MET A 1 45.85 -40.24 11.04
CA MET A 1 46.30 -39.37 9.92
C MET A 1 45.15 -39.32 8.94
N SER A 2 44.24 -38.35 9.10
CA SER A 2 43.11 -38.14 8.17
C SER A 2 42.66 -36.68 8.09
N ASN A 3 43.43 -35.73 8.65
CA ASN A 3 43.06 -34.31 8.60
C ASN A 3 43.70 -33.59 7.41
N ASP A 4 44.75 -34.17 6.80
CA ASP A 4 45.47 -33.51 5.71
C ASP A 4 44.80 -33.77 4.34
N ASP A 5 44.14 -34.92 4.18
CA ASP A 5 43.48 -35.31 2.93
C ASP A 5 42.19 -34.49 2.69
N ASP A 6 41.40 -34.25 3.74
CA ASP A 6 40.19 -33.42 3.66
C ASP A 6 40.52 -31.94 3.35
N PHE A 7 41.65 -31.44 3.86
CA PHE A 7 42.11 -30.09 3.57
C PHE A 7 42.59 -29.94 2.11
N GLN A 8 43.24 -30.96 1.54
CA GLN A 8 43.63 -30.96 0.14
C GLN A 8 42.41 -31.03 -0.79
N ASP A 9 41.37 -31.77 -0.42
CA ASP A 9 40.13 -31.87 -1.19
C ASP A 9 39.33 -30.55 -1.17
N MET A 10 39.41 -29.79 -0.07
CA MET A 10 38.85 -28.43 -0.01
C MET A 10 39.64 -27.43 -0.87
N LEU A 11 40.97 -27.56 -0.96
CA LEU A 11 41.80 -26.69 -1.80
C LEU A 11 41.61 -26.97 -3.29
N ASN A 12 41.51 -28.24 -3.69
CA ASN A 12 41.26 -28.63 -5.08
C ASN A 12 39.86 -28.21 -5.54
N ASN A 13 38.86 -28.25 -4.66
CA ASN A 13 37.53 -27.71 -4.96
C ASN A 13 37.54 -26.17 -5.06
N LEU A 14 38.39 -25.47 -4.31
CA LEU A 14 38.55 -24.02 -4.44
C LEU A 14 39.23 -23.65 -5.76
N ASP A 15 40.26 -24.39 -6.17
CA ASP A 15 40.98 -24.18 -7.43
C ASP A 15 40.06 -24.39 -8.63
N ILE A 16 39.24 -25.46 -8.61
CA ILE A 16 38.19 -25.72 -9.61
C ILE A 16 37.11 -24.63 -9.64
N VAL A 17 36.72 -24.07 -8.49
CA VAL A 17 35.72 -23.00 -8.42
C VAL A 17 36.30 -21.69 -8.92
N VAL A 18 37.57 -21.40 -8.62
CA VAL A 18 38.30 -20.21 -9.11
C VAL A 18 38.51 -20.29 -10.63
N GLU A 19 38.89 -21.44 -11.17
CA GLU A 19 39.01 -21.68 -12.63
C GLU A 19 37.63 -21.58 -13.32
N SER A 20 36.55 -22.11 -12.69
CA SER A 20 35.18 -21.98 -13.21
C SER A 20 34.61 -20.56 -13.12
N MET A 21 35.23 -19.68 -12.34
CA MET A 21 34.88 -18.26 -12.26
C MET A 21 35.66 -17.43 -13.30
N GLU A 22 36.73 -17.97 -13.88
CA GLU A 22 37.54 -17.32 -14.92
C GLU A 22 37.05 -17.65 -16.35
N GLU A 23 36.44 -18.82 -16.58
CA GLU A 23 36.09 -19.28 -17.95
C GLU A 23 34.59 -19.30 -18.32
N GLY A 24 33.67 -18.85 -17.46
CA GLY A 24 32.23 -18.98 -17.75
C GLY A 24 31.37 -17.83 -17.24
N HIS A 25 30.84 -17.04 -18.17
CA HIS A 25 29.91 -15.92 -17.97
C HIS A 25 30.51 -14.61 -17.47
N THR A 26 30.80 -13.77 -18.46
CA THR A 26 30.79 -12.31 -18.41
C THR A 26 29.54 -11.79 -17.68
N ILE A 27 29.60 -11.70 -16.35
CA ILE A 27 28.70 -10.83 -15.59
C ILE A 27 29.18 -9.41 -15.87
N ILE A 28 28.55 -8.81 -16.87
CA ILE A 28 28.56 -7.36 -17.05
C ILE A 28 27.95 -6.80 -15.75
N THR A 29 28.79 -6.47 -14.79
CA THR A 29 28.46 -5.41 -13.84
C THR A 29 28.43 -4.15 -14.68
N PRO A 30 27.27 -3.50 -14.89
CA PRO A 30 27.30 -2.20 -15.51
C PRO A 30 27.96 -1.32 -14.47
N ARG A 31 29.20 -0.90 -14.75
CA ARG A 31 29.84 0.23 -14.10
C ARG A 31 28.82 1.37 -14.21
N VAL A 32 28.12 1.66 -13.11
CA VAL A 32 27.07 2.67 -13.07
C VAL A 32 27.77 4.01 -13.25
N ASP A 33 27.92 4.37 -14.51
CA ASP A 33 28.33 5.68 -14.95
C ASP A 33 27.34 6.66 -14.32
N HIS A 34 27.84 7.57 -13.50
CA HIS A 34 27.02 8.45 -12.68
C HIS A 34 26.12 9.35 -13.56
N GLU A 35 26.46 9.49 -14.85
CA GLU A 35 25.70 10.18 -15.89
C GLU A 35 24.51 9.36 -16.44
N SER A 36 24.58 8.02 -16.43
CA SER A 36 23.49 7.13 -16.87
C SER A 36 22.41 6.95 -15.80
N ARG A 37 22.73 7.21 -14.53
CA ARG A 37 21.79 7.14 -13.40
C ARG A 37 20.70 8.22 -13.47
N GLY A 38 21.05 9.40 -13.99
CA GLY A 38 20.07 10.45 -14.28
C GLY A 38 19.15 10.10 -15.45
N LYS A 39 19.69 9.45 -16.48
CA LYS A 39 18.93 9.00 -17.65
C LYS A 39 18.01 7.83 -17.33
N THR A 40 18.46 6.83 -16.55
CA THR A 40 17.63 5.70 -16.11
C THR A 40 16.55 6.12 -15.12
N LEU A 41 16.79 7.09 -14.24
CA LEU A 41 15.71 7.66 -13.41
C LEU A 41 14.71 8.48 -14.22
N LEU A 42 15.16 9.21 -15.25
CA LEU A 42 14.28 9.91 -16.17
C LEU A 42 13.48 8.94 -17.06
N GLU A 43 14.09 7.85 -17.52
CA GLU A 43 13.41 6.78 -18.26
C GLU A 43 12.40 6.05 -17.36
N LEU A 44 12.79 5.67 -16.14
CA LEU A 44 11.88 5.11 -15.14
C LEU A 44 10.78 6.09 -14.75
N GLN A 45 11.08 7.39 -14.64
CA GLN A 45 10.04 8.42 -14.44
C GLN A 45 9.13 8.51 -15.64
N LYS A 46 9.65 8.43 -16.86
CA LYS A 46 8.88 8.54 -18.11
C LYS A 46 8.03 7.29 -18.33
N GLU A 47 8.50 6.12 -17.92
CA GLU A 47 7.81 4.83 -17.90
C GLU A 47 6.77 4.77 -16.77
N LEU A 48 7.02 5.43 -15.62
CA LEU A 48 6.05 5.64 -14.54
C LEU A 48 5.06 6.79 -14.81
N LEU A 49 5.40 7.74 -15.68
CA LEU A 49 4.52 8.80 -16.19
C LEU A 49 3.77 8.38 -17.45
N ASP A 50 4.11 7.23 -18.03
CA ASP A 50 3.50 6.76 -19.26
C ASP A 50 2.02 6.42 -18.97
N PRO A 51 1.06 7.15 -19.57
CA PRO A 51 -0.35 6.99 -19.25
C PRO A 51 -0.87 5.59 -19.57
N ASP A 52 -0.28 4.91 -20.57
CA ASP A 52 -0.70 3.56 -20.98
C ASP A 52 -0.27 2.48 -19.98
N ALA A 53 0.93 2.59 -19.39
CA ALA A 53 1.40 1.69 -18.33
C ALA A 53 0.60 1.89 -17.02
N ARG A 54 0.26 3.14 -16.69
CA ARG A 54 -0.65 3.45 -15.57
C ARG A 54 -2.04 2.90 -15.79
N GLN A 55 -2.60 3.06 -16.99
CA GLN A 55 -3.92 2.51 -17.31
C GLN A 55 -3.92 0.99 -17.19
N HIS A 56 -2.87 0.31 -17.65
CA HIS A 56 -2.82 -1.15 -17.56
C HIS A 56 -2.68 -1.66 -16.12
N ALA A 57 -1.89 -0.96 -15.28
CA ALA A 57 -1.75 -1.26 -13.85
C ALA A 57 -3.02 -0.93 -13.04
N LEU A 58 -3.65 0.22 -13.31
CA LEU A 58 -4.93 0.62 -12.71
C LEU A 58 -6.07 -0.31 -13.15
N TYR A 59 -6.09 -0.74 -14.41
CA TYR A 59 -7.07 -1.69 -14.93
C TYR A 59 -6.93 -3.07 -14.28
N ARG A 60 -5.69 -3.53 -14.07
CA ARG A 60 -5.40 -4.77 -13.34
C ARG A 60 -5.76 -4.67 -11.85
N LEU A 61 -5.61 -3.50 -11.24
CA LEU A 61 -6.05 -3.23 -9.87
C LEU A 61 -7.60 -3.15 -9.78
N TYR A 62 -8.24 -2.59 -10.80
CA TYR A 62 -9.71 -2.49 -10.92
C TYR A 62 -10.40 -3.84 -11.13
N LEU A 63 -9.70 -4.81 -11.75
CA LEU A 63 -10.17 -6.20 -11.88
C LEU A 63 -10.22 -6.96 -10.55
N ASN A 64 -9.61 -6.44 -9.47
CA ASN A 64 -9.66 -7.09 -8.18
C ASN A 64 -11.05 -6.87 -7.54
N PRO A 65 -11.82 -7.93 -7.24
CA PRO A 65 -13.19 -7.80 -6.72
C PRO A 65 -13.27 -6.97 -5.44
N THR A 66 -12.21 -6.98 -4.62
CA THR A 66 -12.08 -6.17 -3.40
C THR A 66 -12.07 -4.66 -3.70
N PHE A 67 -11.34 -4.25 -4.74
CA PHE A 67 -11.26 -2.84 -5.14
C PHE A 67 -12.57 -2.35 -5.74
N ARG A 68 -13.28 -3.22 -6.48
CA ARG A 68 -14.62 -2.92 -7.00
C ARG A 68 -15.63 -2.67 -5.87
N LYS A 69 -15.54 -3.42 -4.76
CA LYS A 69 -16.35 -3.16 -3.56
C LYS A 69 -16.03 -1.79 -2.96
N LEU A 70 -14.75 -1.45 -2.78
CA LEU A 70 -14.37 -0.12 -2.27
C LEU A 70 -14.91 1.03 -3.13
N ILE A 71 -14.75 0.94 -4.45
CA ILE A 71 -15.27 1.97 -5.37
C ILE A 71 -16.78 2.05 -5.31
N ALA A 72 -17.47 0.92 -5.29
CA ALA A 72 -18.93 0.89 -5.18
C ALA A 72 -19.41 1.55 -3.89
N GLY A 73 -18.75 1.24 -2.76
CA GLY A 73 -19.03 1.89 -1.48
C GLY A 73 -18.83 3.39 -1.50
N PHE A 74 -17.68 3.82 -2.00
CA PHE A 74 -17.37 5.24 -2.09
C PHE A 74 -18.36 5.98 -3.01
N ALA A 75 -18.75 5.39 -4.13
CA ALA A 75 -19.75 5.94 -5.03
C ALA A 75 -21.13 6.07 -4.36
N ILE A 76 -21.58 5.05 -3.63
CA ILE A 76 -22.86 5.07 -2.91
C ILE A 76 -22.84 6.15 -1.81
N VAL A 77 -21.80 6.18 -0.99
CA VAL A 77 -21.67 7.15 0.10
C VAL A 77 -21.58 8.58 -0.44
N SER A 78 -20.83 8.79 -1.52
CA SER A 78 -20.75 10.09 -2.21
C SER A 78 -22.11 10.53 -2.75
N PHE A 79 -22.89 9.61 -3.32
CA PHE A 79 -24.24 9.91 -3.79
C PHE A 79 -25.15 10.33 -2.63
N ILE A 80 -25.11 9.61 -1.50
CA ILE A 80 -25.87 9.96 -0.30
C ILE A 80 -25.42 11.33 0.25
N HIS A 81 -24.12 11.64 0.24
CA HIS A 81 -23.61 12.93 0.70
C HIS A 81 -24.14 14.10 -0.15
N ILE A 82 -24.19 13.92 -1.49
CA ILE A 82 -24.80 14.91 -2.39
C ILE A 82 -26.30 15.06 -2.09
N LEU A 83 -26.99 13.94 -1.85
CA LEU A 83 -28.42 13.97 -1.51
C LEU A 83 -28.68 14.71 -0.19
N LEU A 84 -27.84 14.50 0.83
CA LEU A 84 -27.87 15.24 2.10
C LEU A 84 -27.67 16.74 1.88
N LEU A 85 -26.81 17.13 0.93
CA LEU A 85 -26.57 18.54 0.62
C LEU A 85 -27.82 19.20 0.03
N ILE A 86 -28.56 18.48 -0.81
CA ILE A 86 -29.76 18.99 -1.49
C ILE A 86 -31.01 18.96 -0.57
N PHE A 87 -31.22 17.86 0.15
CA PHE A 87 -32.46 17.63 0.93
C PHE A 87 -32.35 18.04 2.39
N ALA A 88 -31.18 17.90 3.02
CA ALA A 88 -31.00 18.18 4.45
C ALA A 88 -30.40 19.57 4.67
N THR A 89 -31.17 20.60 4.33
CA THR A 89 -30.80 22.02 4.50
C THR A 89 -30.73 22.45 5.96
N THR A 90 -31.39 21.71 6.86
CA THR A 90 -31.41 21.94 8.30
C THR A 90 -30.18 21.36 9.02
N LEU A 91 -29.40 20.50 8.36
CA LEU A 91 -28.23 19.86 8.97
C LEU A 91 -26.98 20.72 8.76
N SER A 92 -26.21 20.93 9.83
CA SER A 92 -24.95 21.67 9.75
C SER A 92 -23.93 20.93 8.88
N THR A 93 -23.01 21.67 8.26
CA THR A 93 -21.90 21.10 7.48
C THR A 93 -21.08 20.06 8.25
N PRO A 94 -20.65 20.29 9.51
CA PRO A 94 -19.96 19.25 10.28
C PRO A 94 -20.85 18.03 10.56
N GLY A 95 -22.16 18.23 10.82
CA GLY A 95 -23.10 17.13 11.01
C GLY A 95 -23.24 16.24 9.77
N ARG A 96 -23.27 16.84 8.58
CA ARG A 96 -23.25 16.10 7.30
C ARG A 96 -21.98 15.27 7.14
N ASN A 97 -20.81 15.83 7.46
CA ASN A 97 -19.54 15.13 7.33
C ASN A 97 -19.45 13.92 8.27
N VAL A 98 -19.85 14.10 9.54
CA VAL A 98 -19.88 13.01 10.53
C VAL A 98 -20.87 11.93 10.12
N PHE A 99 -22.07 12.30 9.65
CA PHE A 99 -23.07 11.34 9.18
C PHE A 99 -22.59 10.54 7.95
N THR A 100 -21.97 11.22 6.99
CA THR A 100 -21.37 10.56 5.82
C THR A 100 -20.21 9.65 6.21
N LEU A 101 -19.37 10.07 7.15
CA LEU A 101 -18.30 9.25 7.69
C LEU A 101 -18.87 7.98 8.36
N PHE A 102 -19.91 8.13 9.17
CA PHE A 102 -20.58 7.01 9.82
C PHE A 102 -21.09 5.97 8.81
N LEU A 103 -21.75 6.42 7.73
CA LEU A 103 -22.19 5.53 6.66
C LEU A 103 -21.04 4.85 5.93
N LEU A 104 -19.93 5.57 5.71
CA LEU A 104 -18.71 5.01 5.12
C LEU A 104 -18.14 3.89 5.98
N ILE A 105 -18.02 4.10 7.29
CA ILE A 105 -17.51 3.09 8.22
C ILE A 105 -18.42 1.87 8.27
N ILE A 106 -19.74 2.04 8.31
CA ILE A 106 -20.70 0.92 8.22
C ILE A 106 -20.50 0.14 6.93
N TYR A 107 -20.34 0.83 5.79
CA TYR A 107 -20.11 0.16 4.52
C TYR A 107 -18.81 -0.65 4.53
N LEU A 108 -17.72 -0.07 5.00
CA LEU A 108 -16.43 -0.77 5.10
C LEU A 108 -16.52 -1.98 6.03
N TRP A 109 -17.31 -1.87 7.10
CA TRP A 109 -17.55 -2.94 8.05
C TRP A 109 -18.35 -4.09 7.43
N VAL A 110 -19.50 -3.80 6.81
CA VAL A 110 -20.38 -4.80 6.17
C VAL A 110 -19.74 -5.44 4.94
N SER A 111 -18.92 -4.69 4.20
CA SER A 111 -18.25 -5.21 3.01
C SER A 111 -17.06 -6.11 3.32
N GLU A 112 -16.63 -6.17 4.59
CA GLU A 112 -15.44 -6.88 5.08
C GLU A 112 -14.20 -6.60 4.21
N THR A 113 -14.11 -5.39 3.66
CA THR A 113 -13.03 -5.07 2.71
C THR A 113 -11.67 -4.96 3.42
N PHE A 114 -11.70 -4.56 4.68
CA PHE A 114 -10.54 -4.52 5.56
C PHE A 114 -10.83 -5.28 6.86
N PRO A 115 -9.81 -5.80 7.55
CA PRO A 115 -9.96 -6.38 8.87
C PRO A 115 -10.62 -5.40 9.83
N LEU A 116 -11.43 -5.90 10.76
CA LEU A 116 -12.14 -5.09 11.75
C LEU A 116 -11.26 -4.05 12.48
N PRO A 117 -10.03 -4.39 12.91
CA PRO A 117 -9.16 -3.42 13.57
C PRO A 117 -8.74 -2.26 12.65
N VAL A 118 -8.57 -2.53 11.36
CA VAL A 118 -8.16 -1.52 10.37
C VAL A 118 -9.31 -0.55 10.11
N THR A 119 -10.54 -1.06 9.97
CA THR A 119 -11.74 -0.22 9.81
C THR A 119 -11.97 0.67 11.04
N ALA A 120 -11.75 0.14 12.25
CA ALA A 120 -11.83 0.93 13.48
C ALA A 120 -10.77 2.05 13.49
N LEU A 121 -9.49 1.71 13.27
CA LEU A 121 -8.42 2.70 13.22
C LEU A 121 -8.72 3.81 12.18
N MET A 122 -9.23 3.44 11.01
CA MET A 122 -9.61 4.37 9.96
C MET A 122 -10.72 5.34 10.38
N ALA A 123 -11.69 4.88 11.18
CA ALA A 123 -12.72 5.74 11.75
C ALA A 123 -12.13 6.81 12.68
N GLY A 124 -11.18 6.42 13.54
CA GLY A 124 -10.48 7.35 14.42
C GLY A 124 -9.67 8.38 13.64
N VAL A 125 -8.89 7.94 12.65
CA VAL A 125 -8.11 8.84 11.76
C VAL A 125 -9.04 9.78 11.00
N ALA A 126 -10.15 9.29 10.47
CA ALA A 126 -11.08 10.11 9.73
C ALA A 126 -11.76 11.18 10.61
N LEU A 127 -12.10 10.87 11.86
CA LEU A 127 -12.60 11.87 12.81
C LEU A 127 -11.57 12.99 13.06
N VAL A 128 -10.29 12.64 13.22
CA VAL A 128 -9.21 13.64 13.34
C VAL A 128 -9.11 14.51 12.08
N LEU A 129 -9.24 13.91 10.88
CA LEU A 129 -9.26 14.67 9.63
C LEU A 129 -10.48 15.58 9.49
N LEU A 130 -11.59 15.27 10.16
CA LEU A 130 -12.78 16.13 10.23
C LEU A 130 -12.60 17.31 11.20
N GLY A 131 -11.50 17.35 11.97
CA GLY A 131 -11.18 18.42 12.91
C GLY A 131 -11.45 18.08 14.37
N GLU A 132 -11.74 16.81 14.69
CA GLU A 132 -11.84 16.34 16.07
C GLU A 132 -10.45 16.26 16.71
N ASP A 133 -10.35 16.56 18.01
CA ASP A 133 -9.09 16.40 18.73
C ASP A 133 -8.65 14.93 18.72
N ARG A 134 -7.37 14.70 18.44
CA ARG A 134 -6.78 13.35 18.39
C ARG A 134 -7.10 12.55 19.65
N ASP A 135 -6.90 13.15 20.80
CA ASP A 135 -7.05 12.44 22.07
C ASP A 135 -8.52 12.07 22.34
N LEU A 136 -9.48 12.87 21.86
CA LEU A 136 -10.92 12.54 21.88
C LEU A 136 -11.28 11.46 20.86
N ALA A 137 -10.75 11.55 19.64
CA ALA A 137 -11.00 10.58 18.58
C ALA A 137 -10.48 9.17 18.91
N PHE A 138 -9.42 9.07 19.72
CA PHE A 138 -8.86 7.79 20.16
C PHE A 138 -9.22 7.40 21.60
N ALA A 139 -9.92 8.26 22.37
CA ALA A 139 -10.30 7.98 23.75
C ALA A 139 -11.05 6.65 23.89
N SER A 140 -11.92 6.31 22.92
CA SER A 140 -12.69 5.06 22.90
C SER A 140 -11.82 3.80 22.82
N TYR A 141 -10.58 3.88 22.32
CA TYR A 141 -9.65 2.75 22.30
C TYR A 141 -8.87 2.58 23.60
N ALA A 142 -8.73 3.66 24.36
CA ALA A 142 -8.11 3.68 25.67
C ALA A 142 -9.13 3.55 26.81
N ALA A 143 -10.43 3.54 26.48
CA ALA A 143 -11.50 3.29 27.43
C ALA A 143 -11.29 1.90 28.01
N ASP A 144 -11.07 1.86 29.34
CA ASP A 144 -10.88 0.63 30.08
C ASP A 144 -12.11 -0.25 29.84
N SER A 145 -11.91 -1.45 29.26
CA SER A 145 -12.98 -2.41 29.03
C SER A 145 -13.35 -3.06 30.36
N VAL A 146 -13.96 -2.27 31.25
CA VAL A 146 -14.38 -2.70 32.58
C VAL A 146 -15.88 -2.53 32.70
N SER A 147 -16.59 -3.56 32.24
CA SER A 147 -17.76 -4.16 32.91
C SER A 147 -18.19 -5.42 32.16
#